data_AF-X0UFX6-F1
#
_entry.id   AF-X0UFX6-F1
#
_cell.length_a   1.000
_cell.length_b   1.000
_cell.length_c   1.000
_cell.angle_alpha   90.00
_cell.angle_beta   90.00
_cell.angle_gamma   90.00
#
_symmetry.space_group_name_H-M   'P 1'
#
loop_
_entity.id
_entity.type
_entity.pdbx_description
1 polymer ?
#
loop_
_entity_poly.entity_id
_entity_poly.type
_entity_poly.pdbx_seq_one_letter_code
_entity_poly.pdbx_strand_id
1 'polypeptide(L)'
;RPEFALVASILTIHLMTRPRFEYNFYRICAIDDAPIRVLLNSGFKMLNLDQILQISQFDEIKGTEYRMPTVEKIGAIISDIVTTVSESYLNSNIIPNCGKGLIEFKADFIYDGTDWDYYEIFNQVVEIHGKEIRSFLQINDNTEINEENMKRFLLEYKIGNLSQSPLISSQNVLNTINEISNGNPLVKNGNIKAFLDSGPLVLTTGRISPQKGFDIIFKAVPEVLKVIPNAKFLFLILPTDYSINEIKTYSLFVKQYPQNIRIIFGVA
;
A
#
# COMPACT_ATOMS: atom_id res chain seq x y z
N ARG A 1 -8.94 37.98 -31.23
CA ARG A 1 -7.98 37.22 -30.40
C ARG A 1 -8.53 35.79 -30.35
N PRO A 2 -7.75 34.74 -30.62
CA PRO A 2 -8.27 33.39 -30.47
C PRO A 2 -8.57 33.20 -28.98
N GLU A 3 -9.83 32.90 -28.66
CA GLU A 3 -10.21 32.41 -27.35
C GLU A 3 -9.58 31.03 -27.20
N PHE A 4 -8.39 30.98 -26.59
CA PHE A 4 -7.83 29.72 -26.14
C PHE A 4 -8.84 29.14 -25.15
N ALA A 5 -9.43 28.00 -25.50
CA ALA A 5 -10.27 27.24 -24.58
C ALA A 5 -9.45 26.95 -23.33
N LEU A 6 -9.82 27.57 -22.21
CA LEU A 6 -9.20 27.31 -20.92
C LEU A 6 -9.58 25.90 -20.50
N VAL A 7 -8.60 25.00 -20.53
CA VAL A 7 -8.73 23.64 -20.03
C VAL A 7 -8.63 23.70 -18.51
N ALA A 8 -9.66 23.21 -17.81
CA ALA A 8 -9.64 23.11 -16.36
C ALA A 8 -8.56 22.11 -15.91
N SER A 9 -7.81 22.49 -14.88
CA SER A 9 -6.75 21.67 -14.30
C SER A 9 -7.27 20.88 -13.10
N ILE A 10 -6.98 19.58 -13.08
CA ILE A 10 -7.32 18.68 -11.98
C ILE A 10 -6.03 18.07 -11.44
N LEU A 11 -5.81 18.18 -10.13
CA LEU A 11 -4.72 17.51 -9.44
C LEU A 11 -5.28 16.42 -8.53
N THR A 12 -4.92 15.17 -8.77
CA THR A 12 -5.25 14.04 -7.90
C THR A 12 -4.07 13.67 -7.01
N ILE A 13 -4.24 13.73 -5.69
CA ILE A 13 -3.19 13.38 -4.72
C ILE A 13 -3.49 12.00 -4.12
N HIS A 14 -2.78 10.97 -4.58
CA HIS A 14 -2.87 9.61 -4.02
C HIS A 14 -2.03 9.44 -2.74
N LEU A 15 -0.89 10.13 -2.64
CA LEU A 15 0.02 10.06 -1.50
C LEU A 15 0.76 11.39 -1.35
N MET A 16 0.86 11.90 -0.11
CA MET A 16 1.70 13.04 0.19
C MET A 16 3.14 12.58 0.39
N THR A 17 4.04 13.13 -0.41
CA THR A 17 5.49 12.94 -0.34
C THR A 17 6.19 14.10 0.37
N ARG A 18 5.53 15.26 0.43
CA ARG A 18 5.96 16.49 1.12
C ARG A 18 7.33 17.05 0.70
N PRO A 19 7.77 16.95 -0.57
CA PRO A 19 8.99 17.60 -1.00
C PRO A 19 8.83 19.13 -0.91
N ARG A 20 9.93 19.80 -0.58
CA ARG A 20 10.00 21.26 -0.47
C ARG A 20 11.19 21.72 -1.28
N PHE A 21 10.96 22.64 -2.18
CA PHE A 21 11.99 23.19 -3.05
C PHE A 21 11.95 24.71 -3.02
N GLU A 22 13.12 25.32 -3.21
CA GLU A 22 13.26 26.77 -3.30
C GLU A 22 12.81 27.30 -4.67
N TYR A 23 12.66 28.61 -4.77
CA TYR A 23 12.23 29.30 -5.99
C TYR A 23 12.98 28.86 -7.25
N ASN A 24 14.30 28.72 -7.15
CA ASN A 24 15.17 28.38 -8.28
C ASN A 24 14.85 27.01 -8.88
N PHE A 25 14.34 26.06 -8.10
CA PHE A 25 13.94 24.75 -8.61
C PHE A 25 12.83 24.89 -9.66
N TYR A 26 11.78 25.67 -9.36
CA TYR A 26 10.66 25.88 -10.28
C TYR A 26 11.11 26.57 -11.58
N ARG A 27 12.03 27.54 -11.47
CA ARG A 27 12.63 28.21 -12.64
C ARG A 27 13.41 27.24 -13.54
N ILE A 28 14.18 26.31 -12.94
CA ILE A 28 14.90 25.26 -13.68
C ILE A 28 13.90 24.30 -14.35
N CYS A 29 12.75 24.06 -13.73
CA CYS A 29 11.63 23.31 -14.32
C CYS A 29 10.84 24.10 -15.38
N ALA A 30 11.37 25.22 -15.87
CA ALA A 30 10.75 26.10 -16.87
C ALA A 30 9.39 26.70 -16.44
N ILE A 31 9.13 26.78 -15.13
CA ILE A 31 8.05 27.61 -14.58
C ILE A 31 8.62 29.03 -14.48
N ASP A 32 8.26 29.88 -15.43
CA ASP A 32 8.66 31.29 -15.46
C ASP A 32 7.76 32.15 -14.55
N ASP A 33 7.97 33.47 -14.56
CA ASP A 33 7.17 34.41 -13.76
C ASP A 33 5.86 34.80 -14.46
N ALA A 34 5.44 34.04 -15.50
CA ALA A 34 4.19 34.33 -16.20
C ALA A 34 3.00 34.21 -15.23
N PRO A 35 2.02 35.12 -15.31
CA PRO A 35 0.83 35.03 -14.47
C PRO A 35 0.05 33.75 -14.74
N ILE A 36 -0.17 32.96 -13.69
CA ILE A 36 -0.98 31.75 -13.64
C ILE A 36 -2.39 32.15 -13.19
N ARG A 37 -3.42 31.65 -13.88
CA ARG A 37 -4.80 31.79 -13.44
C ARG A 37 -5.05 30.83 -12.28
N VAL A 38 -5.38 31.38 -11.12
CA VAL A 38 -5.62 30.63 -9.87
C VAL A 38 -7.05 30.86 -9.40
N LEU A 39 -7.82 29.79 -9.23
CA LEU A 39 -9.14 29.84 -8.61
C LEU A 39 -9.01 29.89 -7.08
N LEU A 40 -9.50 30.97 -6.47
CA LEU A 40 -9.60 31.17 -5.01
C LEU A 40 -11.07 31.36 -4.60
N ASN A 41 -11.38 31.33 -3.29
CA ASN A 41 -12.72 31.63 -2.76
C ASN A 41 -13.32 32.97 -3.24
N SER A 42 -12.46 33.93 -3.59
CA SER A 42 -12.85 35.25 -4.10
C SER A 42 -13.03 35.30 -5.62
N GLY A 43 -12.93 34.16 -6.30
CA GLY A 43 -12.91 34.04 -7.76
C GLY A 43 -11.50 33.87 -8.33
N PHE A 44 -11.39 34.00 -9.65
CA PHE A 44 -10.12 33.85 -10.38
C PHE A 44 -9.19 35.05 -10.16
N LYS A 45 -7.91 34.77 -9.90
CA LYS A 45 -6.83 35.76 -9.87
C LYS A 45 -5.69 35.34 -10.78
N MET A 46 -5.05 36.32 -11.40
CA MET A 46 -3.78 36.10 -12.12
C MET A 46 -2.64 36.31 -11.12
N LEU A 47 -1.91 35.25 -10.80
CA LEU A 47 -0.83 35.27 -9.82
C LEU A 47 0.46 34.74 -10.44
N ASN A 48 1.59 35.38 -10.17
CA ASN A 48 2.89 34.80 -10.50
C ASN A 48 3.34 33.82 -9.40
N LEU A 49 4.46 33.11 -9.62
CA LEU A 49 5.00 32.13 -8.70
C LEU A 49 5.30 32.73 -7.30
N ASP A 50 5.89 33.93 -7.23
CA ASP A 50 6.15 34.63 -5.97
C ASP A 50 4.88 34.85 -5.15
N GLN A 51 3.81 35.33 -5.79
CA GLN A 51 2.53 35.55 -5.14
C GLN A 51 1.91 34.25 -4.66
N ILE A 52 2.02 33.17 -5.44
CA ILE A 52 1.55 31.83 -5.05
C ILE A 52 2.30 31.31 -3.82
N LEU A 53 3.64 31.47 -3.81
CA LEU A 53 4.46 31.08 -2.66
C LEU A 53 4.07 31.88 -1.41
N GLN A 54 3.88 33.19 -1.52
CA GLN A 54 3.45 34.03 -0.41
C GLN A 54 2.09 33.61 0.17
N ILE A 55 1.07 33.41 -0.66
CA ILE A 55 -0.26 32.99 -0.16
C ILE A 55 -0.23 31.58 0.42
N SER A 56 0.62 30.70 -0.11
CA SER A 56 0.78 29.35 0.42
C SER A 56 1.42 29.35 1.82
N GLN A 57 2.20 30.38 2.17
CA GLN A 57 2.88 30.47 3.46
C GLN A 57 2.02 31.12 4.56
N PHE A 58 0.85 31.68 4.23
CA PHE A 58 0.05 32.54 5.13
C PHE A 58 -0.24 31.92 6.52
N ASP A 59 -0.42 30.60 6.60
CA ASP A 59 -0.67 29.90 7.86
C ASP A 59 0.60 29.36 8.57
N GLU A 60 1.72 29.24 7.87
CA GLU A 60 2.98 28.70 8.43
C GLU A 60 3.78 29.78 9.17
N ILE A 61 3.53 31.06 8.87
CA ILE A 61 4.21 32.23 9.47
C ILE A 61 3.78 32.45 10.94
N LYS A 62 2.65 31.87 11.40
CA LYS A 62 2.09 32.13 12.74
C LYS A 62 2.70 31.35 13.91
N GLY A 63 3.79 30.58 13.74
CA GLY A 63 4.33 29.84 14.89
C GLY A 63 5.68 29.13 14.80
N THR A 64 6.34 29.03 13.64
CA THR A 64 7.66 28.37 13.54
C THR A 64 8.48 28.94 12.36
N GLU A 65 9.79 28.63 12.36
CA GLU A 65 10.76 28.94 11.30
C GLU A 65 10.18 28.95 9.87
N TYR A 66 10.65 29.90 9.05
CA TYR A 66 10.35 29.98 7.63
C TYR A 66 10.60 28.64 6.94
N ARG A 67 9.56 28.05 6.34
CA ARG A 67 9.64 26.81 5.56
C ARG A 67 8.99 27.01 4.21
N MET A 68 9.66 26.53 3.16
CA MET A 68 9.09 26.52 1.81
C MET A 68 7.85 25.63 1.80
N PRO A 69 6.74 26.02 1.12
CA PRO A 69 5.56 25.18 0.96
C PRO A 69 5.92 23.86 0.26
N THR A 70 5.12 22.81 0.46
CA THR A 70 5.35 21.56 -0.28
C THR A 70 4.93 21.73 -1.74
N VAL A 71 5.51 20.93 -2.63
CA VAL A 71 5.09 20.90 -4.03
C VAL A 71 3.61 20.56 -4.15
N GLU A 72 3.09 19.63 -3.34
CA GLU A 72 1.66 19.28 -3.38
C GLU A 72 0.77 20.47 -2.96
N LYS A 73 1.22 21.28 -2.01
CA LYS A 73 0.50 22.49 -1.57
C LYS A 73 0.44 23.54 -2.67
N ILE A 74 1.56 23.78 -3.35
CA ILE A 74 1.58 24.68 -4.52
C ILE A 74 0.66 24.13 -5.60
N GLY A 75 0.82 22.84 -5.96
CA GLY A 75 -0.02 22.15 -6.93
C GLY A 75 -1.52 22.27 -6.64
N ALA A 76 -1.91 22.07 -5.38
CA ALA A 76 -3.30 22.16 -4.96
C ALA A 76 -3.86 23.59 -5.04
N ILE A 77 -3.03 24.59 -4.72
CA ILE A 77 -3.41 25.99 -4.85
C ILE A 77 -3.59 26.39 -6.32
N ILE A 78 -2.69 25.98 -7.22
CA ILE A 78 -2.77 26.37 -8.64
C ILE A 78 -3.89 25.65 -9.41
N SER A 79 -4.27 24.43 -9.00
CA SER A 79 -5.24 23.61 -9.72
C SER A 79 -6.66 24.15 -9.57
N ASP A 80 -7.51 23.96 -10.59
CA ASP A 80 -8.91 24.36 -10.53
C ASP A 80 -9.73 23.41 -9.64
N ILE A 81 -9.37 22.13 -9.65
CA ILE A 81 -9.96 21.08 -8.80
C ILE A 81 -8.83 20.26 -8.17
N VAL A 82 -8.97 19.95 -6.89
CA VAL A 82 -8.10 19.02 -6.17
C VAL A 82 -8.89 17.77 -5.84
N THR A 83 -8.40 16.60 -6.19
CA THR A 83 -9.04 15.33 -5.85
C THR A 83 -8.11 14.43 -5.05
N THR A 84 -8.67 13.48 -4.32
CA THR A 84 -7.92 12.43 -3.65
C THR A 84 -8.72 11.14 -3.56
N VAL A 85 -8.10 10.06 -3.10
CA VAL A 85 -8.67 8.71 -3.19
C VAL A 85 -9.66 8.34 -2.09
N SER A 86 -9.87 9.21 -1.09
CA SER A 86 -10.87 8.98 -0.05
C SER A 86 -11.26 10.25 0.70
N GLU A 87 -12.50 10.30 1.18
CA GLU A 87 -13.01 11.37 2.03
C GLU A 87 -12.18 11.53 3.32
N SER A 88 -11.85 10.42 3.99
CA SER A 88 -11.05 10.48 5.21
C SER A 88 -9.70 11.14 4.93
N TYR A 89 -9.00 10.74 3.87
CA TYR A 89 -7.69 11.29 3.54
C TYR A 89 -7.79 12.75 3.07
N LEU A 90 -8.87 13.12 2.37
CA LEU A 90 -9.17 14.51 2.02
C LEU A 90 -9.20 15.39 3.27
N ASN A 91 -9.98 14.97 4.26
CA ASN A 91 -10.26 15.75 5.47
C ASN A 91 -9.11 15.72 6.49
N SER A 92 -8.45 14.57 6.67
CA SER A 92 -7.38 14.43 7.68
C SER A 92 -6.00 14.86 7.17
N ASN A 93 -5.77 14.84 5.86
CA ASN A 93 -4.44 15.03 5.28
C ASN A 93 -4.41 16.11 4.19
N ILE A 94 -5.23 16.02 3.16
CA ILE A 94 -5.09 16.93 2.01
C ILE A 94 -5.46 18.36 2.36
N ILE A 95 -6.70 18.62 2.79
CA ILE A 95 -7.15 19.98 3.14
C ILE A 95 -6.26 20.61 4.22
N PRO A 96 -5.97 19.95 5.36
CA PRO A 96 -5.16 20.56 6.42
C PRO A 96 -3.72 20.92 6.01
N ASN A 97 -3.11 20.15 5.09
CA ASN A 97 -1.70 20.30 4.74
C ASN A 97 -1.45 21.01 3.41
N CYS A 98 -2.42 21.03 2.48
CA CYS A 98 -2.23 21.53 1.11
C CYS A 98 -2.91 22.88 0.82
N GLY A 99 -3.43 23.58 1.84
CA GLY A 99 -3.91 24.95 1.66
C GLY A 99 -5.13 25.35 2.50
N LYS A 100 -5.74 24.42 3.25
CA LYS A 100 -6.94 24.65 4.07
C LYS A 100 -8.01 25.38 3.25
N GLY A 101 -8.48 26.54 3.75
CA GLY A 101 -9.49 27.35 3.07
C GLY A 101 -9.10 27.83 1.67
N LEU A 102 -7.82 27.79 1.27
CA LEU A 102 -7.40 28.10 -0.11
C LEU A 102 -7.80 27.01 -1.12
N ILE A 103 -8.06 25.79 -0.66
CA ILE A 103 -8.38 24.66 -1.54
C ILE A 103 -9.69 23.96 -1.17
N GLU A 104 -10.19 24.11 0.05
CA GLU A 104 -11.36 23.41 0.58
C GLU A 104 -12.59 23.49 -0.33
N PHE A 105 -12.89 24.67 -0.88
CA PHE A 105 -14.04 24.88 -1.76
C PHE A 105 -13.92 24.24 -3.16
N LYS A 106 -12.73 23.76 -3.52
CA LYS A 106 -12.41 23.15 -4.81
C LYS A 106 -11.80 21.75 -4.65
N ALA A 107 -11.92 21.16 -3.47
CA ALA A 107 -11.36 19.86 -3.16
C ALA A 107 -12.47 18.81 -3.02
N ASP A 108 -12.25 17.63 -3.59
CA ASP A 108 -13.20 16.52 -3.57
C ASP A 108 -12.45 15.17 -3.49
N PHE A 109 -13.17 14.05 -3.46
CA PHE A 109 -12.60 12.71 -3.46
C PHE A 109 -13.27 11.81 -4.50
N ILE A 110 -12.47 10.89 -5.03
CA ILE A 110 -12.90 9.86 -5.97
C ILE A 110 -12.29 8.56 -5.46
N TYR A 111 -13.12 7.60 -5.07
CA TYR A 111 -12.62 6.30 -4.64
C TYR A 111 -11.98 5.56 -5.81
N ASP A 112 -10.84 4.91 -5.54
CA ASP A 112 -10.22 4.02 -6.51
C ASP A 112 -11.16 2.84 -6.80
N GLY A 113 -11.55 2.70 -8.06
CA GLY A 113 -12.34 1.56 -8.54
C GLY A 113 -11.45 0.38 -8.91
N THR A 114 -12.09 -0.77 -9.11
CA THR A 114 -11.45 -1.97 -9.69
C THR A 114 -12.40 -2.60 -10.70
N ASP A 115 -11.83 -3.18 -11.75
CA ASP A 115 -12.50 -3.97 -12.79
C ASP A 115 -12.50 -5.47 -12.46
N TRP A 116 -12.12 -5.84 -11.24
CA TRP A 116 -12.03 -7.24 -10.84
C TRP A 116 -13.40 -7.92 -10.82
N ASP A 117 -13.48 -9.05 -11.53
CA ASP A 117 -14.58 -9.99 -11.43
C ASP A 117 -14.14 -11.22 -10.61
N TYR A 118 -14.91 -11.53 -9.56
CA TYR A 118 -14.60 -12.64 -8.67
C TYR A 118 -14.59 -13.99 -9.42
N TYR A 119 -15.56 -14.23 -10.30
CA TYR A 119 -15.69 -15.50 -11.00
C TYR A 119 -14.63 -15.67 -12.07
N GLU A 120 -14.22 -14.58 -12.73
CA GLU A 120 -13.09 -14.59 -13.64
C GLU A 120 -11.81 -15.01 -12.92
N ILE A 121 -11.48 -14.37 -11.80
CA ILE A 121 -10.29 -14.70 -11.00
C ILE A 121 -10.37 -16.14 -10.47
N PHE A 122 -11.53 -16.55 -9.97
CA PHE A 122 -11.76 -17.91 -9.48
C PHE A 122 -11.51 -18.95 -10.57
N ASN A 123 -12.05 -18.74 -11.77
CA ASN A 123 -11.90 -19.64 -12.91
C ASN A 123 -10.44 -19.72 -13.36
N GLN A 124 -9.72 -18.59 -13.39
CA GLN A 124 -8.28 -18.58 -13.68
C GLN A 124 -7.50 -19.44 -12.67
N VAL A 125 -7.81 -19.34 -11.38
CA VAL A 125 -7.16 -20.18 -10.34
C VAL A 125 -7.49 -21.66 -10.55
N VAL A 126 -8.74 -22.00 -10.88
CA VAL A 126 -9.14 -23.39 -11.20
C VAL A 126 -8.42 -23.90 -12.45
N GLU A 127 -8.27 -23.10 -13.48
CA GLU A 127 -7.58 -23.49 -14.71
C GLU A 127 -6.09 -23.79 -14.45
N ILE A 128 -5.42 -22.92 -13.69
CA ILE A 128 -3.99 -23.05 -13.39
C ILE A 128 -3.72 -24.19 -12.40
N HIS A 129 -4.51 -24.28 -11.32
CA HIS A 129 -4.21 -25.16 -10.18
C HIS A 129 -5.17 -26.35 -10.02
N GLY A 130 -6.26 -26.42 -10.79
CA GLY A 130 -7.34 -27.39 -10.56
C GLY A 130 -6.89 -28.84 -10.59
N LYS A 131 -5.99 -29.22 -11.51
CA LYS A 131 -5.42 -30.58 -11.56
C LYS A 131 -4.61 -30.91 -10.30
N GLU A 132 -3.84 -29.96 -9.81
CA GLU A 132 -3.01 -30.09 -8.61
C GLU A 132 -3.89 -30.21 -7.36
N ILE A 133 -4.93 -29.38 -7.26
CA ILE A 133 -5.94 -29.42 -6.20
C ILE A 133 -6.62 -30.79 -6.15
N ARG A 134 -7.09 -31.30 -7.30
CA ARG A 134 -7.77 -32.60 -7.39
C ARG A 134 -6.88 -33.76 -6.97
N SER A 135 -5.63 -33.75 -7.45
CA SER A 135 -4.64 -34.77 -7.11
C SER A 135 -4.34 -34.78 -5.61
N PHE A 136 -4.09 -33.60 -5.02
CA PHE A 136 -3.78 -33.47 -3.59
C PHE A 136 -4.95 -33.87 -2.69
N LEU A 137 -6.15 -33.35 -2.98
CA LEU A 137 -7.35 -33.60 -2.17
C LEU A 137 -8.06 -34.92 -2.51
N GLN A 138 -7.58 -35.65 -3.52
CA GLN A 138 -8.19 -36.90 -4.04
C GLN A 138 -9.66 -36.70 -4.46
N ILE A 139 -9.95 -35.60 -5.14
CA ILE A 139 -11.28 -35.24 -5.61
C ILE A 139 -11.46 -35.71 -7.06
N ASN A 140 -12.59 -36.35 -7.36
CA ASN A 140 -12.92 -36.79 -8.71
C ASN A 140 -12.99 -35.61 -9.70
N ASP A 141 -12.60 -35.83 -10.96
CA ASP A 141 -12.59 -34.80 -12.02
C ASP A 141 -13.95 -34.14 -12.25
N ASN A 142 -15.05 -34.87 -12.00
CA ASN A 142 -16.42 -34.37 -12.17
C ASN A 142 -16.94 -33.53 -10.99
N THR A 143 -16.21 -33.48 -9.87
CA THR A 143 -16.63 -32.68 -8.70
C THR A 143 -16.19 -31.25 -8.90
N GLU A 144 -17.05 -30.28 -8.62
CA GLU A 144 -16.67 -28.87 -8.67
C GLU A 144 -15.65 -28.53 -7.56
N ILE A 145 -14.61 -27.77 -7.90
CA ILE A 145 -13.66 -27.24 -6.91
C ILE A 145 -14.32 -26.01 -6.28
N ASN A 146 -14.39 -25.98 -4.95
CA ASN A 146 -14.94 -24.83 -4.22
C ASN A 146 -13.85 -24.09 -3.39
N GLU A 147 -14.26 -23.00 -2.74
CA GLU A 147 -13.37 -22.18 -1.90
C GLU A 147 -12.69 -22.97 -0.78
N GLU A 148 -13.38 -23.93 -0.16
CA GLU A 148 -12.80 -24.76 0.90
C GLU A 148 -11.71 -25.67 0.34
N ASN A 149 -11.91 -26.24 -0.85
CA ASN A 149 -10.88 -27.02 -1.54
C ASN A 149 -9.65 -26.15 -1.83
N MET A 150 -9.84 -24.93 -2.34
CA MET A 150 -8.75 -24.00 -2.61
C MET A 150 -8.00 -23.60 -1.33
N LYS A 151 -8.72 -23.31 -0.24
CA LYS A 151 -8.13 -22.95 1.05
C LYS A 151 -7.31 -24.11 1.63
N ARG A 152 -7.86 -25.32 1.64
CA ARG A 152 -7.14 -26.52 2.10
C ARG A 152 -5.89 -26.76 1.26
N PHE A 153 -6.02 -26.70 -0.06
CA PHE A 153 -4.89 -26.83 -0.97
C PHE A 153 -3.81 -25.77 -0.71
N LEU A 154 -4.21 -24.50 -0.54
CA LEU A 154 -3.28 -23.41 -0.23
C LEU A 154 -2.50 -23.69 1.06
N LEU A 155 -3.22 -23.97 2.16
CA LEU A 155 -2.65 -24.06 3.50
C LEU A 155 -1.89 -25.36 3.75
N GLU A 156 -2.44 -26.49 3.32
CA GLU A 156 -1.91 -27.83 3.60
C GLU A 156 -0.85 -28.28 2.56
N TYR A 157 -0.80 -27.64 1.38
CA TYR A 157 0.10 -28.07 0.31
C TYR A 157 0.85 -26.92 -0.40
N LYS A 158 0.15 -25.96 -1.02
CA LYS A 158 0.74 -25.08 -2.03
C LYS A 158 1.85 -24.19 -1.50
N ILE A 159 1.68 -23.60 -0.31
CA ILE A 159 2.73 -22.77 0.33
C ILE A 159 4.01 -23.57 0.59
N GLY A 160 3.89 -24.89 0.79
CA GLY A 160 4.99 -25.83 0.98
C GLY A 160 5.70 -26.25 -0.30
N ASN A 161 5.05 -26.07 -1.43
CA ASN A 161 5.41 -26.63 -2.73
C ASN A 161 5.30 -25.54 -3.82
N LEU A 162 5.87 -24.37 -3.56
CA LEU A 162 5.95 -23.30 -4.55
C LEU A 162 6.84 -23.75 -5.71
N SER A 163 6.41 -23.44 -6.94
CA SER A 163 7.18 -23.74 -8.17
C SER A 163 8.48 -22.94 -8.24
N GLN A 164 8.49 -21.76 -7.62
CA GLN A 164 9.63 -20.85 -7.54
C GLN A 164 9.69 -20.21 -6.15
N SER A 165 10.90 -19.92 -5.69
CA SER A 165 11.06 -19.11 -4.48
C SER A 165 10.57 -17.68 -4.74
N PRO A 166 9.89 -17.04 -3.79
CA PRO A 166 9.49 -15.65 -3.92
C PRO A 166 10.67 -14.74 -4.27
N LEU A 167 10.44 -13.78 -5.17
CA LEU A 167 11.46 -12.87 -5.64
C LEU A 167 11.71 -11.76 -4.60
N ILE A 168 12.97 -11.62 -4.20
CA ILE A 168 13.46 -10.58 -3.28
C ILE A 168 14.63 -9.86 -3.96
N SER A 169 14.46 -8.59 -4.28
CA SER A 169 15.45 -7.81 -5.03
C SER A 169 16.64 -7.33 -4.19
N SER A 170 16.44 -7.09 -2.89
CA SER A 170 17.51 -6.62 -2.00
C SER A 170 18.34 -7.79 -1.45
N GLN A 171 19.65 -7.74 -1.68
CA GLN A 171 20.60 -8.70 -1.12
C GLN A 171 20.65 -8.64 0.42
N ASN A 172 20.52 -7.45 1.01
CA ASN A 172 20.54 -7.28 2.48
C ASN A 172 19.32 -7.96 3.12
N VAL A 173 18.16 -7.77 2.51
CA VAL A 173 16.91 -8.41 2.91
C VAL A 173 17.02 -9.93 2.76
N LEU A 174 17.54 -10.40 1.62
CA LEU A 174 17.74 -11.83 1.36
C LEU A 174 18.67 -12.46 2.40
N ASN A 175 19.80 -11.83 2.70
CA ASN A 175 20.74 -12.29 3.71
C ASN A 175 20.08 -12.39 5.09
N THR A 176 19.32 -11.36 5.48
CA THR A 176 18.58 -11.35 6.75
C THR A 176 17.57 -12.49 6.84
N ILE A 177 16.81 -12.74 5.77
CA ILE A 177 15.83 -13.83 5.72
C ILE A 177 16.53 -15.18 5.79
N ASN A 178 17.65 -15.36 5.10
CA ASN A 178 18.44 -16.58 5.14
C ASN A 178 19.02 -16.84 6.53
N GLU A 179 19.53 -15.82 7.21
CA GLU A 179 19.99 -15.92 8.61
C GLU A 179 18.88 -16.39 9.54
N ILE A 180 17.70 -15.78 9.44
CA ILE A 180 16.52 -16.17 10.23
C ILE A 180 16.11 -17.61 9.92
N SER A 181 16.15 -17.98 8.63
CA SER A 181 15.73 -19.28 8.12
C SER A 181 16.67 -20.42 8.50
N ASN A 182 17.99 -20.16 8.55
CA ASN A 182 19.00 -21.16 8.93
C ASN A 182 18.85 -21.68 10.37
N GLY A 183 18.04 -21.03 11.20
CA GLY A 183 17.64 -21.52 12.52
C GLY A 183 16.14 -21.79 12.65
N ASN A 184 15.37 -21.80 11.55
CA ASN A 184 13.93 -21.97 11.58
C ASN A 184 13.53 -23.35 11.01
N PRO A 185 13.01 -24.28 11.83
CA PRO A 185 12.61 -25.61 11.36
C PRO A 185 11.42 -25.56 10.38
N LEU A 186 10.78 -24.40 10.21
CA LEU A 186 9.69 -24.18 9.27
C LEU A 186 10.16 -23.80 7.86
N VAL A 187 11.46 -23.61 7.64
CA VAL A 187 12.03 -23.41 6.31
C VAL A 187 12.81 -24.65 5.93
N LYS A 188 12.43 -25.30 4.82
CA LYS A 188 13.11 -26.48 4.27
C LYS A 188 13.60 -26.14 2.88
N ASN A 189 14.93 -26.16 2.68
CA ASN A 189 15.57 -25.86 1.40
C ASN A 189 15.16 -24.48 0.82
N GLY A 190 14.95 -23.47 1.68
CA GLY A 190 14.48 -22.14 1.29
C GLY A 190 12.95 -22.01 1.13
N ASN A 191 12.21 -23.11 1.14
CA ASN A 191 10.75 -23.12 1.05
C ASN A 191 10.11 -23.18 2.45
N ILE A 192 9.05 -22.41 2.63
CA ILE A 192 8.28 -22.39 3.88
C ILE A 192 7.42 -23.65 3.95
N LYS A 193 7.40 -24.35 5.08
CA LYS A 193 6.55 -25.55 5.24
C LYS A 193 5.07 -25.18 5.20
N ALA A 194 4.27 -26.08 4.66
CA ALA A 194 2.82 -26.02 4.77
C ALA A 194 2.33 -26.07 6.24
N PHE A 195 1.08 -25.67 6.43
CA PHE A 195 0.36 -25.99 7.66
C PHE A 195 0.02 -27.48 7.67
N LEU A 196 -0.14 -28.04 8.88
CA LEU A 196 -0.52 -29.45 9.03
C LEU A 196 -2.01 -29.69 8.74
N ASP A 197 -2.82 -28.66 8.95
CA ASP A 197 -4.26 -28.69 8.82
C ASP A 197 -4.80 -27.32 8.35
N SER A 198 -6.00 -27.35 7.76
CA SER A 198 -6.77 -26.14 7.47
C SER A 198 -7.52 -25.64 8.71
N GLY A 199 -7.73 -24.33 8.77
CA GLY A 199 -8.52 -23.67 9.80
C GLY A 199 -9.04 -22.33 9.27
N PRO A 200 -9.73 -21.54 10.13
CA PRO A 200 -10.09 -20.16 9.79
C PRO A 200 -8.84 -19.38 9.36
N LEU A 201 -8.88 -18.77 8.17
CA LEU A 201 -7.73 -18.12 7.56
C LEU A 201 -7.81 -16.61 7.70
N VAL A 202 -6.76 -16.02 8.28
CA VAL A 202 -6.44 -14.61 8.19
C VAL A 202 -5.32 -14.47 7.15
N LEU A 203 -5.65 -13.88 6.00
CA LEU A 203 -4.70 -13.58 4.93
C LEU A 203 -4.39 -12.10 4.92
N THR A 204 -3.10 -11.75 4.90
CA THR A 204 -2.67 -10.35 4.81
C THR A 204 -1.57 -10.21 3.77
N THR A 205 -1.57 -9.10 3.04
CA THR A 205 -0.54 -8.81 2.05
C THR A 205 -0.18 -7.33 1.98
N GLY A 206 1.04 -7.03 1.55
CA GLY A 206 1.50 -5.68 1.30
C GLY A 206 2.97 -5.46 1.69
N ARG A 207 3.46 -4.25 1.41
CA ARG A 207 4.80 -3.82 1.80
C ARG A 207 4.92 -3.61 3.31
N ILE A 208 6.01 -4.06 3.92
CA ILE A 208 6.27 -3.78 5.34
C ILE A 208 6.36 -2.27 5.53
N SER A 209 5.40 -1.73 6.28
CA SER A 209 5.40 -0.35 6.73
C SER A 209 4.52 -0.23 7.97
N PRO A 210 4.78 0.75 8.85
CA PRO A 210 3.94 1.01 10.02
C PRO A 210 2.46 1.23 9.66
N GLN A 211 2.19 1.79 8.48
CA GLN A 211 0.84 2.10 8.00
C GLN A 211 -0.01 0.84 7.69
N LYS A 212 0.63 -0.33 7.47
CA LYS A 212 -0.07 -1.57 7.13
C LYS A 212 -0.54 -2.37 8.34
N GLY A 213 -0.17 -1.96 9.56
CA GLY A 213 -0.70 -2.53 10.80
C GLY A 213 -0.34 -4.00 11.06
N PHE A 214 0.70 -4.55 10.41
CA PHE A 214 1.13 -5.93 10.64
C PHE A 214 1.46 -6.20 12.12
N ASP A 215 2.07 -5.24 12.80
CA ASP A 215 2.42 -5.35 14.22
C ASP A 215 1.18 -5.50 15.12
N ILE A 216 0.08 -4.82 14.78
CA ILE A 216 -1.20 -4.94 15.47
C ILE A 216 -1.74 -6.37 15.31
N ILE A 217 -1.67 -6.92 14.09
CA ILE A 217 -2.13 -8.29 13.83
C ILE A 217 -1.28 -9.30 14.61
N PHE A 218 0.06 -9.18 14.58
CA PHE A 218 0.94 -10.05 15.37
C PHE A 218 0.66 -9.97 16.88
N LYS A 219 0.43 -8.77 17.41
CA LYS A 219 0.05 -8.57 18.82
C LYS A 219 -1.31 -9.18 19.16
N ALA A 220 -2.23 -9.27 18.20
CA ALA A 220 -3.56 -9.87 18.39
C ALA A 220 -3.56 -11.40 18.30
N VAL A 221 -2.58 -12.02 17.64
CA VAL A 221 -2.51 -13.49 17.46
C VAL A 221 -2.72 -14.27 18.78
N PRO A 222 -2.04 -13.96 19.90
CA PRO A 222 -2.21 -14.72 21.13
C PRO A 222 -3.65 -14.67 21.66
N GLU A 223 -4.32 -13.52 21.54
CA GLU A 223 -5.70 -13.35 22.00
C GLU A 223 -6.70 -14.11 21.10
N VAL A 224 -6.48 -14.10 19.78
CA VAL A 224 -7.31 -14.88 18.85
C VAL A 224 -7.15 -16.38 19.12
N LEU A 225 -5.93 -16.86 19.30
CA LEU A 225 -5.66 -18.29 19.51
C LEU A 225 -6.20 -18.81 20.84
N LYS A 226 -6.45 -17.96 21.85
CA LYS A 226 -7.18 -18.35 23.06
C LYS A 226 -8.61 -18.80 22.77
N VAL A 227 -9.25 -18.22 21.75
CA VAL A 227 -10.65 -18.46 21.42
C VAL A 227 -10.78 -19.41 20.21
N ILE A 228 -9.89 -19.29 19.24
CA ILE A 228 -9.87 -20.11 18.01
C ILE A 228 -8.47 -20.73 17.85
N PRO A 229 -8.17 -21.83 18.56
CA PRO A 229 -6.81 -22.39 18.63
C PRO A 229 -6.23 -22.87 17.29
N ASN A 230 -7.10 -23.23 16.33
CA ASN A 230 -6.69 -23.72 15.01
C ASN A 230 -6.66 -22.62 13.92
N ALA A 231 -6.85 -21.34 14.26
CA ALA A 231 -6.77 -20.24 13.29
C ALA A 231 -5.39 -20.17 12.61
N LYS A 232 -5.38 -19.87 11.31
CA LYS A 232 -4.19 -19.76 10.47
C LYS A 232 -3.99 -18.33 10.03
N PHE A 233 -2.77 -17.82 10.21
CA PHE A 233 -2.35 -16.49 9.82
C PHE A 233 -1.29 -16.62 8.73
N LEU A 234 -1.66 -16.26 7.51
CA LEU A 234 -0.78 -16.25 6.35
C LEU A 234 -0.46 -14.82 5.97
N PHE A 235 0.83 -14.49 6.05
CA PHE A 235 1.36 -13.17 5.74
C PHE A 235 2.15 -13.24 4.43
N LEU A 236 1.66 -12.59 3.37
CA LEU A 236 2.31 -12.46 2.06
C LEU A 236 2.92 -11.06 1.95
N ILE A 237 4.13 -10.90 2.49
CA ILE A 237 4.70 -9.59 2.80
C ILE A 237 5.81 -9.23 1.82
N LEU A 238 5.81 -7.99 1.35
CA LEU A 238 6.88 -7.43 0.53
C LEU A 238 7.89 -6.67 1.42
N PRO A 239 9.08 -7.22 1.68
CA PRO A 239 10.08 -6.54 2.48
C PRO A 239 10.75 -5.39 1.72
N THR A 240 11.30 -4.44 2.47
CA THR A 240 12.17 -3.34 2.00
C THR A 240 13.45 -3.28 2.84
N ASP A 241 14.48 -2.57 2.38
CA ASP A 241 15.72 -2.39 3.16
C ASP A 241 15.48 -1.72 4.52
N TYR A 242 14.43 -0.90 4.63
CA TYR A 242 14.05 -0.23 5.86
C TYR A 242 13.34 -1.14 6.86
N SER A 243 12.97 -2.36 6.46
CA SER A 243 12.12 -3.27 7.24
C SER A 243 12.86 -4.44 7.90
N ILE A 244 14.19 -4.40 7.92
CA ILE A 244 15.03 -5.50 8.43
C ILE A 244 14.70 -5.86 9.88
N ASN A 245 14.43 -4.85 10.72
CA ASN A 245 14.12 -5.06 12.14
C ASN A 245 12.74 -5.69 12.32
N GLU A 246 11.76 -5.27 11.51
CA GLU A 246 10.41 -5.82 11.48
C GLU A 246 10.44 -7.27 11.03
N ILE A 247 11.19 -7.61 9.98
CA ILE A 247 11.38 -9.00 9.52
C ILE A 247 11.90 -9.88 10.66
N LYS A 248 12.94 -9.43 11.36
CA LYS A 248 13.49 -10.14 12.53
C LYS A 248 12.44 -10.30 13.62
N THR A 249 11.72 -9.24 13.95
CA THR A 249 10.67 -9.25 15.00
C THR A 249 9.53 -10.20 14.65
N TYR A 250 9.00 -10.12 13.43
CA TYR A 250 7.91 -10.97 12.97
C TYR A 250 8.32 -12.45 12.92
N SER A 251 9.58 -12.75 12.60
CA SER A 251 10.07 -14.12 12.63
C SER A 251 10.02 -14.77 14.01
N LEU A 252 10.10 -13.98 15.10
CA LEU A 252 9.98 -14.50 16.47
C LEU A 252 8.56 -14.99 16.74
N PHE A 253 7.53 -14.30 16.24
CA PHE A 253 6.15 -14.75 16.34
C PHE A 253 5.94 -16.07 15.62
N VAL A 254 6.54 -16.26 14.44
CA VAL A 254 6.49 -17.52 13.70
C VAL A 254 7.08 -18.67 14.52
N LYS A 255 8.20 -18.44 15.22
CA LYS A 255 8.82 -19.43 16.11
C LYS A 255 7.95 -19.74 17.33
N GLN A 256 7.22 -18.75 17.86
CA GLN A 256 6.34 -18.92 19.00
C GLN A 256 5.03 -19.64 18.67
N TYR A 257 4.49 -19.42 17.46
CA TYR A 257 3.23 -20.00 16.99
C TYR A 257 3.41 -20.79 15.68
N PRO A 258 4.26 -21.84 15.68
CA PRO A 258 4.69 -22.54 14.47
C PRO A 258 3.57 -23.38 13.81
N GLN A 259 2.43 -23.55 14.45
CA GLN A 259 1.27 -24.24 13.87
C GLN A 259 0.23 -23.28 13.28
N ASN A 260 0.36 -21.98 13.56
CA ASN A 260 -0.66 -20.98 13.26
C ASN A 260 -0.15 -19.88 12.33
N ILE A 261 1.14 -19.55 12.34
CA ILE A 261 1.68 -18.44 11.54
C ILE A 261 2.60 -18.94 10.42
N ARG A 262 2.42 -18.39 9.22
CA ARG A 262 3.38 -18.45 8.11
C ARG A 262 3.61 -17.06 7.52
N ILE A 263 4.86 -16.75 7.22
CA ILE A 263 5.24 -15.51 6.54
C ILE A 263 6.01 -15.88 5.28
N ILE A 264 5.48 -15.48 4.13
CA ILE A 264 6.14 -15.56 2.82
C ILE A 264 6.64 -14.15 2.50
N PHE A 265 7.96 -14.00 2.35
CA PHE A 265 8.58 -12.74 1.99
C PHE A 265 8.86 -12.67 0.49
N GLY A 266 8.49 -11.57 -0.16
CA GLY A 266 8.78 -11.33 -1.58
C GLY A 266 7.55 -11.48 -2.49
N VAL A 267 7.76 -11.26 -3.78
CA VAL A 267 6.71 -11.44 -4.79
C VAL A 267 6.66 -12.92 -5.15
N ALA A 268 5.53 -13.57 -4.87
CA ALA A 268 5.30 -15.00 -5.13
C ALA A 268 4.55 -15.20 -6.45
#